data_AF-A0A7J6X207-F1
#
_entry.id   AF-A0A7J6X207-F1
#
_cell.length_a   1.000
_cell.length_b   1.000
_cell.length_c   1.000
_cell.angle_alpha   90.00
_cell.angle_beta   90.00
_cell.angle_gamma   90.00
#
_symmetry.space_group_name_H-M   'P 1'
#
loop_
_entity.id
_entity.type
_entity.pdbx_description
1 polymer ?
#
loop_
_entity_poly.entity_id
_entity_poly.type
_entity_poly.pdbx_seq_one_letter_code
_entity_poly.pdbx_strand_id
1 'polypeptide(L)'
;MNSAKSEKYWLASIRRQIHEYAELKFEEHNTGALIRRELDKLGISYTYHFAATGIVAAIGDGSSPVVAHRADMDAISSTIYRLI
;
A
#
# COMPACT_ATOMS: atom_id res chain seq x y z
N MET A 1 -20.33 9.82 -4.80
CA MET A 1 -19.48 10.28 -3.66
C MET A 1 -19.65 9.48 -2.36
N ASN A 2 -20.64 8.58 -2.23
CA ASN A 2 -20.86 7.85 -0.96
C ASN A 2 -20.06 6.56 -0.78
N SER A 3 -19.66 5.89 -1.87
CA SER A 3 -18.90 4.64 -1.81
C SER A 3 -17.50 4.80 -1.20
N ALA A 4 -16.76 5.86 -1.52
CA ALA A 4 -15.45 6.09 -0.90
C ALA A 4 -15.54 6.31 0.63
N LYS A 5 -16.68 6.83 1.12
CA LYS A 5 -16.89 7.07 2.56
C LYS A 5 -17.21 5.79 3.32
N SER A 6 -17.79 4.76 2.68
CA SER A 6 -18.09 3.49 3.36
C SER A 6 -16.81 2.76 3.76
N GLU A 7 -15.75 2.90 2.98
CA GLU A 7 -14.46 2.22 3.21
C GLU A 7 -13.58 2.87 4.29
N LYS A 8 -14.08 3.91 4.96
CA LYS A 8 -13.32 4.68 5.97
C LYS A 8 -12.69 3.80 7.05
N TYR A 9 -13.44 2.81 7.54
CA TYR A 9 -12.95 1.94 8.61
C TYR A 9 -11.89 0.95 8.12
N TRP A 10 -12.04 0.43 6.90
CA TRP A 10 -11.01 -0.41 6.27
C TRP A 10 -9.72 0.38 6.06
N LEU A 11 -9.80 1.58 5.47
CA LEU A 11 -8.63 2.46 5.29
C LEU A 11 -7.94 2.80 6.62
N ALA A 12 -8.70 3.11 7.67
CA ALA A 12 -8.15 3.39 8.99
C ALA A 12 -7.46 2.17 9.61
N SER A 13 -7.98 0.95 9.38
CA SER A 13 -7.37 -0.30 9.84
C SER A 13 -6.06 -0.59 9.12
N ILE A 14 -6.02 -0.45 7.79
CA ILE A 14 -4.78 -0.60 7.01
C ILE A 14 -3.72 0.40 7.47
N ARG A 15 -4.08 1.68 7.63
CA ARG A 15 -3.15 2.71 8.13
C ARG A 15 -2.57 2.34 9.50
N ARG A 16 -3.40 1.84 10.42
CA ARG A 16 -2.97 1.43 11.76
C ARG A 16 -1.99 0.25 11.72
N GLN A 17 -2.26 -0.76 10.89
CA GLN A 17 -1.33 -1.89 10.71
C GLN A 17 0.04 -1.41 10.20
N ILE A 18 0.05 -0.53 9.20
CA ILE A 18 1.31 0.03 8.64
C ILE A 18 2.03 0.89 9.69
N HIS A 19 1.31 1.70 10.47
CA HIS A 19 1.93 2.53 11.52
C HIS A 19 2.48 1.70 12.69
N GLU A 20 1.82 0.59 13.04
CA GLU A 20 2.25 -0.28 14.15
C GLU A 20 3.53 -1.05 13.80
N TYR A 21 3.69 -1.43 12.53
CA TYR A 21 4.84 -2.18 12.00
C TYR A 21 5.51 -1.42 10.85
N ALA A 22 5.90 -0.18 11.13
CA ALA A 22 6.52 0.70 10.14
C ALA A 22 7.93 0.20 9.76
N GLU A 23 8.21 0.08 8.46
CA GLU A 23 9.45 -0.49 7.92
C GLU A 23 10.26 0.57 7.16
N LEU A 24 11.59 0.50 7.24
CA LEU A 24 12.48 1.45 6.57
C LEU A 24 12.55 1.21 5.07
N LYS A 25 13.14 2.20 4.39
CA LYS A 25 13.40 2.16 2.96
C LYS A 25 14.09 0.86 2.53
N PHE A 26 13.51 0.17 1.55
CA PHE A 26 13.95 -1.12 0.99
C PHE A 26 13.78 -2.34 1.91
N GLU A 27 13.16 -2.17 3.08
CA GLU A 27 12.90 -3.24 4.06
C GLU A 27 11.40 -3.50 4.27
N GLU A 28 10.54 -2.96 3.39
CA GLU A 28 9.07 -2.95 3.49
C GLU A 28 8.43 -4.31 3.16
N HIS A 29 8.93 -5.39 3.77
CA HIS A 29 8.50 -6.75 3.51
C HIS A 29 7.07 -7.00 3.99
N ASN A 30 6.74 -6.59 5.22
CA ASN A 30 5.41 -6.77 5.81
C ASN A 30 4.39 -5.82 5.18
N THR A 31 4.79 -4.57 4.94
CA THR A 31 3.98 -3.54 4.27
C THR A 31 3.67 -3.96 2.83
N GLY A 32 4.67 -4.45 2.09
CA GLY A 32 4.48 -5.01 0.76
C GLY A 32 3.58 -6.25 0.76
N ALA A 33 3.74 -7.16 1.72
CA ALA A 33 2.87 -8.33 1.87
C ALA A 33 1.42 -7.96 2.19
N LEU A 34 1.21 -6.96 3.05
CA LEU A 34 -0.11 -6.39 3.35
C LEU A 34 -0.77 -5.85 2.08
N ILE A 35 -0.07 -5.03 1.30
CA ILE A 35 -0.61 -4.44 0.06
C ILE A 35 -0.96 -5.52 -0.95
N ARG A 36 -0.08 -6.49 -1.18
CA ARG A 36 -0.34 -7.61 -2.09
C ARG A 36 -1.59 -8.40 -1.68
N ARG A 37 -1.74 -8.69 -0.38
CA ARG A 37 -2.94 -9.37 0.14
C ARG A 37 -4.22 -8.57 -0.10
N GLU A 38 -4.20 -7.25 0.09
CA GLU A 38 -5.39 -6.44 -0.18
C GLU A 38 -5.67 -6.33 -1.69
N LEU A 39 -4.64 -6.28 -2.54
CA LEU A 39 -4.80 -6.34 -4.00
C LEU A 39 -5.39 -7.69 -4.45
N ASP A 40 -4.92 -8.81 -3.88
CA ASP A 40 -5.45 -10.15 -4.12
C ASP A 40 -6.95 -10.22 -3.78
N LYS A 41 -7.36 -9.67 -2.63
CA LYS A 41 -8.78 -9.61 -2.22
C LYS A 41 -9.64 -8.77 -3.17
N LEU A 42 -9.06 -7.72 -3.74
CA LEU A 42 -9.72 -6.84 -4.70
C LEU A 42 -9.71 -7.43 -6.12
N GLY A 43 -8.99 -8.53 -6.36
CA GLY A 43 -8.83 -9.13 -7.68
C GLY A 43 -7.99 -8.27 -8.63
N ILE A 44 -7.11 -7.42 -8.11
CA ILE A 44 -6.26 -6.52 -8.90
C ILE A 44 -4.92 -7.20 -9.17
N SER A 45 -4.56 -7.29 -10.45
CA SER A 45 -3.27 -7.83 -10.87
C SER A 45 -2.13 -6.85 -10.56
N TYR A 46 -1.01 -7.39 -10.10
CA TYR A 46 0.19 -6.60 -9.80
C TYR A 46 1.47 -7.35 -10.14
N THR A 47 2.54 -6.59 -10.27
CA THR A 47 3.91 -7.07 -10.42
C THR A 47 4.74 -6.64 -9.22
N TYR A 48 5.56 -7.58 -8.75
CA TYR A 48 6.45 -7.51 -7.59
C TYR A 48 7.67 -8.40 -7.93
N HIS A 49 8.93 -8.08 -7.66
CA HIS A 49 9.60 -7.14 -6.75
C HIS A 49 10.32 -6.00 -7.52
N PHE A 50 9.71 -4.83 -7.69
CA PHE A 50 10.42 -3.70 -8.31
C PHE A 50 11.32 -2.99 -7.29
N ALA A 51 12.58 -2.72 -7.63
CA ALA A 51 13.51 -2.00 -6.75
C ALA A 51 13.50 -2.53 -5.28
N ALA A 52 13.67 -3.85 -5.13
CA ALA A 52 13.55 -4.63 -3.89
C ALA A 52 12.12 -4.89 -3.41
N THR A 53 11.35 -3.87 -3.02
CA THR A 53 10.05 -4.06 -2.32
C THR A 53 8.86 -3.41 -3.02
N GLY A 54 9.09 -2.68 -4.11
CA GLY A 54 8.07 -1.96 -4.86
C GLY A 54 7.07 -2.86 -5.56
N ILE A 55 5.83 -2.36 -5.64
CA ILE A 55 4.67 -3.03 -6.24
C ILE A 55 4.08 -2.11 -7.30
N VAL A 56 3.78 -2.67 -8.48
CA VAL A 56 3.04 -1.98 -9.54
C VAL A 56 1.75 -2.74 -9.81
N ALA A 57 0.61 -2.13 -9.52
CA ALA A 57 -0.71 -2.69 -9.77
C ALA A 57 -1.35 -2.06 -11.03
N ALA A 58 -2.12 -2.85 -11.77
CA ALA A 58 -2.81 -2.40 -12.97
C ALA A 58 -4.29 -2.73 -12.92
N ILE A 59 -5.13 -1.79 -13.35
CA ILE A 59 -6.58 -1.94 -13.52
C ILE A 59 -6.91 -1.57 -14.96
N GLY A 60 -7.59 -2.45 -15.68
CA GLY A 60 -7.90 -2.29 -17.10
C GLY A 60 -6.96 -3.07 -18.01
N ASP A 61 -7.04 -2.81 -19.31
CA ASP A 61 -6.32 -3.54 -20.37
C ASP A 61 -5.04 -2.83 -20.86
N GLY A 62 -4.72 -1.65 -20.32
CA GLY A 62 -3.56 -0.85 -20.71
C GLY A 62 -3.74 -0.05 -22.01
N SER A 63 -4.96 0.02 -22.54
CA SER A 63 -5.29 0.90 -23.67
C SER A 63 -5.24 2.38 -23.26
N SER A 64 -4.93 3.24 -24.25
CA SER A 64 -4.81 4.69 -24.02
C SER A 64 -6.19 5.34 -23.84
N PRO A 65 -6.34 6.33 -22.93
CA PRO A 65 -5.30 6.93 -22.08
C PRO A 65 -5.04 6.15 -20.79
N VAL A 66 -3.76 6.03 -20.42
CA VAL A 66 -3.34 5.42 -19.16
C VAL A 66 -3.03 6.50 -18.11
N VAL A 67 -3.55 6.33 -16.89
CA VAL A 67 -3.29 7.20 -15.74
C VAL A 67 -2.56 6.41 -14.66
N ALA A 68 -1.50 7.00 -14.10
CA ALA A 68 -0.72 6.39 -13.03
C ALA A 68 -0.96 7.13 -11.69
N HIS A 69 -1.22 6.36 -10.64
CA HIS A 69 -1.22 6.83 -9.25
C HIS A 69 -0.02 6.25 -8.51
N ARG A 70 0.63 7.06 -7.67
CA ARG A 70 1.84 6.68 -6.94
C ARG A 70 1.71 7.02 -5.45
N ALA A 71 2.12 6.08 -4.60
CA ALA A 71 2.21 6.23 -3.15
C ALA A 71 3.50 5.59 -2.64
N ASP A 72 4.08 6.18 -1.61
CA ASP A 72 5.26 5.64 -0.92
C ASP A 72 4.87 4.80 0.29
N MET A 73 5.74 3.88 0.68
CA MET A 73 5.50 2.88 1.73
C MET A 73 6.52 2.94 2.87
N ASP A 74 7.68 3.56 2.63
CA ASP A 74 8.77 3.57 3.60
C ASP A 74 8.50 4.50 4.78
N ALA A 75 8.91 4.03 5.95
CA ALA A 75 8.98 4.81 7.17
C ALA A 75 10.30 5.57 7.26
N ILE A 76 10.29 6.60 8.10
CA ILE A 76 11.50 7.34 8.44
C ILE A 76 12.12 6.76 9.70
N SER A 77 13.46 6.70 9.73
CA SER A 77 14.22 6.38 10.94
C SER A 77 14.08 7.54 11.92
N SER A 78 13.12 7.43 12.82
CA SER A 78 12.92 8.37 13.90
C SER A 78 12.74 7.58 15.20
N THR A 79 13.36 8.06 16.28
CA THR A 79 13.11 7.55 17.62
C THR A 79 11.70 7.97 18.03
N ILE A 80 10.68 7.25 17.58
CA ILE A 80 9.30 7.53 17.96
C ILE A 80 9.11 7.02 19.39
N TYR A 81 9.08 7.95 20.36
CA TYR A 81 8.41 7.70 21.63
C TYR A 81 6.99 7.27 21.29
N ARG A 82 6.64 6.06 21.70
CA ARG A 82 5.34 5.41 21.49
C ARG A 82 4.23 6.24 22.15
N LEU A 83 3.79 7.30 21.47
CA LEU A 83 2.58 8.04 21.78
C LEU A 83 1.54 7.61 20.76
N ILE A 84 0.76 6.65 21.23
CA ILE A 84 -0.57 6.29 20.75
C ILE A 84 -1.49 7.52 20.66
#